data_AF-A0A4R3L6L9-F1
#
_entry.id   AF-A0A4R3L6L9-F1
#
_cell.length_a   1.000
_cell.length_b   1.000
_cell.length_c   1.000
_cell.angle_alpha   90.00
_cell.angle_beta   90.00
_cell.angle_gamma   90.00
#
_symmetry.space_group_name_H-M   'P 1'
#
loop_
_entity.id
_entity.type
_entity.pdbx_description
1 polymer ?
#
loop_
_entity_poly.entity_id
_entity_poly.type
_entity_poly.pdbx_seq_one_letter_code
_entity_poly.pdbx_strand_id
1 'polypeptide(L)' 'MLLPLGNYGGAAPVMLPRIDSVLIDVAGTACGGITSDARGHLRPVSSTGSGTAHCDVGAVEWNPAFDDYLFKHGLNY' A
#
# COMPACT_ATOMS: atom_id res chain seq x y z
N MET A 1 -7.17 -19.51 20.82
CA MET A 1 -7.01 -18.14 21.33
C MET A 1 -6.12 -17.40 20.34
N LEU A 2 -6.48 -16.19 19.90
CA LEU A 2 -5.66 -15.39 18.99
C LEU A 2 -4.71 -14.50 19.81
N LEU A 3 -3.51 -14.26 19.29
CA LEU A 3 -2.57 -13.29 19.88
C LEU A 3 -3.09 -11.85 19.65
N PRO A 4 -2.60 -10.85 20.42
CA PRO A 4 -2.86 -9.44 20.13
C PRO A 4 -2.49 -9.04 18.69
N LEU A 5 -2.97 -7.90 18.21
CA LEU A 5 -2.53 -7.40 16.90
C LEU A 5 -1.03 -7.09 16.94
N GLY A 6 -0.26 -7.62 15.98
CA GLY A 6 1.18 -7.43 15.92
C GLY A 6 1.79 -8.00 14.65
N ASN A 7 3.09 -7.74 14.45
CA ASN A 7 3.86 -8.35 13.37
C ASN A 7 4.38 -9.72 13.81
N TYR A 8 3.89 -10.79 13.17
CA TYR A 8 4.27 -12.18 13.44
C TYR A 8 5.12 -12.82 12.33
N GLY A 9 5.65 -12.01 11.39
CA GLY A 9 6.58 -12.48 10.35
C GLY A 9 5.96 -13.32 9.22
N GLY A 10 4.65 -13.54 9.21
CA GLY A 10 3.92 -14.22 8.14
C GLY A 10 3.42 -13.25 7.07
N ALA A 11 3.42 -13.68 5.81
CA ALA A 11 2.78 -12.93 4.74
C ALA A 11 1.27 -12.87 4.98
N ALA A 12 0.71 -11.65 5.02
CA ALA A 12 -0.72 -11.44 5.02
C ALA A 12 -1.20 -11.31 3.56
N PRO A 13 -2.21 -12.10 3.12
CA PRO A 13 -2.83 -11.88 1.83
C PRO A 13 -3.44 -10.48 1.78
N VAL A 14 -3.03 -9.67 0.80
CA VAL A 14 -3.51 -8.31 0.60
C VAL A 14 -3.79 -8.05 -0.87
N MET A 15 -4.58 -7.03 -1.15
CA MET A 15 -4.86 -6.57 -2.51
C MET A 15 -4.32 -5.16 -2.70
N LEU A 16 -3.63 -4.95 -3.82
CA LEU A 16 -3.20 -3.62 -4.25
C LEU A 16 -4.45 -2.83 -4.69
N PRO A 17 -4.65 -1.58 -4.22
CA PRO A 17 -5.68 -0.73 -4.78
C PRO A 17 -5.48 -0.57 -6.28
N ARG A 18 -6.57 -0.51 -7.04
CA ARG A 18 -6.48 -0.16 -8.46
C ARG A 18 -5.99 1.29 -8.59
N ILE A 19 -5.23 1.58 -9.64
CA ILE A 19 -4.59 2.89 -9.87
C ILE A 19 -5.53 4.11 -9.81
N ASP A 20 -6.83 3.93 -10.07
CA ASP A 20 -7.84 4.99 -10.03
C ASP A 20 -8.75 4.92 -8.79
N SER A 21 -8.30 4.21 -7.75
CA SER A 21 -9.00 4.13 -6.48
C SER A 21 -9.07 5.51 -5.81
N VAL A 22 -10.28 5.88 -5.36
CA VAL A 22 -10.52 7.08 -4.54
C VAL A 22 -9.87 7.03 -3.15
N LEU A 23 -9.19 5.92 -2.82
CA LEU A 23 -8.51 5.71 -1.55
C LEU A 23 -7.01 6.00 -1.62
N ILE A 24 -6.48 6.36 -2.80
CA ILE A 24 -5.07 6.67 -3.01
C ILE A 24 -4.78 8.14 -2.65
N ASP A 25 -3.71 8.38 -1.88
CA ASP A 25 -3.22 9.72 -1.48
C ASP A 25 -4.27 10.61 -0.77
N VAL A 26 -5.30 10.03 -0.13
CA VAL A 26 -6.39 10.80 0.50
C VAL A 26 -6.27 10.97 2.01
N ALA A 27 -5.36 10.25 2.67
CA ALA A 27 -5.17 10.39 4.11
C ALA A 27 -4.17 11.52 4.46
N GLY A 28 -3.73 11.57 5.72
CA GLY A 28 -2.68 12.49 6.14
C GLY A 28 -1.28 12.04 5.69
N THR A 29 -0.26 12.86 5.96
CA THR A 29 1.15 12.55 5.64
C THR A 29 1.86 11.69 6.69
N ALA A 30 1.26 11.55 7.89
CA ALA A 30 1.93 10.92 9.03
C ALA A 30 1.69 9.41 9.17
N CYS A 31 0.76 8.82 8.40
CA CYS A 31 0.38 7.39 8.43
C CYS A 31 0.21 6.77 9.83
N GLY A 32 -0.20 7.56 10.84
CA GLY A 32 -0.30 7.08 12.22
C GLY A 32 1.03 6.60 12.83
N GLY A 33 2.17 7.06 12.30
CA GLY A 33 3.52 6.64 12.73
C GLY A 33 3.99 5.31 12.12
N ILE A 34 3.21 4.71 11.21
CA ILE A 34 3.57 3.48 10.51
C ILE A 34 4.37 3.84 9.26
N THR A 35 5.57 3.27 9.11
CA THR A 35 6.49 3.59 8.00
C THR A 35 6.43 2.58 6.86
N SER A 36 5.68 1.48 7.01
CA SER A 36 5.59 0.43 6.00
C SER A 36 4.19 -0.18 5.91
N ASP A 37 3.80 -0.58 4.71
CA ASP A 37 2.55 -1.29 4.45
C ASP A 37 2.63 -2.76 4.89
N ALA A 38 1.54 -3.51 4.75
CA ALA A 38 1.46 -4.92 5.16
C ALA A 38 2.37 -5.86 4.36
N ARG A 39 2.98 -5.39 3.27
CA ARG A 39 3.97 -6.11 2.44
C ARG A 39 5.41 -5.72 2.80
N GLY A 40 5.59 -4.70 3.65
CA GLY A 40 6.88 -4.14 4.02
C GLY A 40 7.38 -3.02 3.09
N HIS A 41 6.54 -2.50 2.18
CA HIS A 41 6.91 -1.36 1.34
C HIS A 41 6.70 -0.04 2.09
N LEU A 42 7.49 0.99 1.75
CA LEU A 42 7.43 2.31 2.42
C LEU A 42 6.04 2.96 2.30
N ARG A 43 5.66 3.73 3.34
CA ARG A 43 4.52 4.66 3.33
C ARG A 43 4.90 5.98 4.04
N PRO A 44 4.39 7.15 3.59
CA PRO A 44 3.61 7.33 2.36
C PRO A 44 4.50 7.38 1.11
N VAL A 45 3.93 7.08 -0.05
CA VAL A 45 4.54 7.26 -1.37
C VAL A 45 3.57 8.02 -2.26
N SER A 46 4.05 9.09 -2.89
CA SER A 46 3.25 9.85 -3.84
C SER A 46 2.85 8.98 -5.04
N SER A 47 1.54 8.87 -5.29
CA SER A 47 0.98 8.14 -6.42
C SER A 47 1.37 8.72 -7.78
N THR A 48 1.68 10.01 -7.83
CA THR A 48 2.17 10.72 -9.02
C THR A 48 3.69 10.64 -9.19
N GLY A 49 4.40 9.98 -8.27
CA GLY A 49 5.86 9.88 -8.25
C GLY A 49 6.58 11.21 -7.94
N SER A 50 5.83 12.24 -7.54
CA SER A 50 6.34 13.58 -7.25
C SER A 50 5.33 14.39 -6.44
N GLY A 51 5.79 15.34 -5.62
CA GLY A 51 4.95 16.13 -4.74
C GLY A 51 4.91 15.61 -3.30
N THR A 52 3.94 16.10 -2.51
CA THR A 52 3.77 15.65 -1.12
C THR A 52 3.12 14.28 -1.12
N ALA A 53 3.72 13.31 -0.44
CA ALA A 53 3.16 11.97 -0.30
C ALA A 53 2.11 11.94 0.80
N HIS A 54 0.94 11.40 0.51
CA HIS A 54 -0.13 11.14 1.46
C HIS A 54 -0.32 9.63 1.58
N CYS A 55 -0.80 9.14 2.72
CA CYS A 55 -1.02 7.70 2.84
C CYS A 55 -2.31 7.31 2.11
N ASP A 56 -2.30 6.12 1.52
CA ASP A 56 -3.55 5.50 1.08
C ASP A 56 -4.38 5.00 2.27
N VAL A 57 -5.68 4.82 2.06
CA VAL A 57 -6.53 4.14 3.04
C VAL A 57 -6.43 2.63 2.85
N GLY A 58 -6.05 1.91 3.91
CA GLY A 58 -6.02 0.45 3.95
C GLY A 58 -4.63 -0.13 4.21
N ALA A 59 -4.51 -1.46 4.06
CA ALA A 59 -3.29 -2.20 4.43
C ALA A 59 -2.11 -2.01 3.45
N VAL A 60 -2.38 -1.51 2.25
CA VAL A 60 -1.44 -1.43 1.14
C VAL A 60 -1.29 0.01 0.66
N GLU A 61 -0.06 0.41 0.34
CA GLU A 61 0.24 1.65 -0.38
C GLU A 61 0.42 1.36 -1.87
N TRP A 62 -0.25 2.15 -2.69
CA TRP A 62 -0.03 2.24 -4.12
C TRP A 62 1.32 2.92 -4.38
N ASN A 63 2.10 2.34 -5.27
CA ASN A 63 3.38 2.91 -5.66
C ASN A 63 3.54 2.81 -7.18
N PRO A 64 3.74 3.91 -7.91
CA PRO A 64 3.87 3.87 -9.37
C PRO A 64 5.11 3.08 -9.85
N ALA A 65 6.08 2.79 -8.98
CA ALA A 65 7.24 1.95 -9.28
C ALA A 65 7.02 0.45 -9.01
N PHE A 66 5.97 0.07 -8.26
CA PHE A 66 5.66 -1.31 -7.93
C PHE A 66 4.20 -1.61 -8.26
N ASP A 67 3.99 -2.29 -9.38
CA ASP A 67 2.69 -2.90 -9.67
C ASP A 67 2.55 -4.24 -8.94
N ASP A 68 1.32 -4.73 -8.78
CA ASP A 68 1.10 -6.10 -8.32
C ASP A 68 1.80 -7.04 -9.32
N TYR A 69 2.65 -7.94 -8.83
CA TYR A 69 3.30 -8.95 -9.68
C TYR A 69 2.28 -9.76 -10.50
N LEU A 70 1.03 -9.88 -10.02
CA LEU A 70 -0.08 -10.52 -10.72
C LEU A 70 -0.58 -9.72 -11.93
N PHE A 71 -0.48 -8.39 -11.92
CA PHE A 71 -0.98 -7.51 -12.98
C PHE A 71 0.08 -6.65 -13.65
N LYS A 72 1.37 -6.86 -13.35
CA LYS A 72 2.51 -6.16 -13.98
C LYS A 72 2.46 -6.12 -15.51
N HIS A 73 1.77 -7.07 -16.11
CA HIS A 73 1.58 -7.18 -17.56
C HIS A 73 0.12 -7.03 -18.01
N GLY A 74 -0.80 -6.55 -17.16
CA GLY A 74 -2.24 -6.52 -17.42
C GLY A 74 -2.89 -7.91 -17.45
N LEU A 75 -4.21 -7.97 -17.71
CA LEU A 75 -4.96 -9.22 -17.94
C LEU A 75 -4.73 -9.75 -19.37
N ASN A 76 -3.48 -9.83 -19.81
CA ASN A 76 -3.17 -10.37 -21.12
C ASN A 76 -3.24 -11.91 -21.07
N TYR A 77 -4.36 -12.45 -21.56
CA TYR A 77 -4.49 -13.84 -21.99
C TYR A 77 -3.83 -14.07 -23.35
#